data_AF-A0A2K8KZI1-F1
#
_entry.id   AF-A0A2K8KZI1-F1
#
_cell.length_a   1.000
_cell.length_b   1.000
_cell.length_c   1.000
_cell.angle_alpha   90.00
_cell.angle_beta   90.00
_cell.angle_gamma   90.00
#
_symmetry.space_group_name_H-M   'P 1'
#
loop_
_entity.id
_entity.type
_entity.pdbx_description
1 polymer ?
#
loop_
_entity_poly.entity_id
_entity_poly.type
_entity_poly.pdbx_seq_one_letter_code
_entity_poly.pdbx_strand_id
1 'polypeptide(L)'
;MKKTTPHWIAIGLLVAVLAGGIFKFVVLGSTEKGDDGRTAVILEPAERQAVLEEMRLLLETTQTVVEALANDDLAAVEAAARPIGSAAIATVDFRLRAKLPLEFKKLGFGTHYAFDDIADMAKAGEPAKAIQLKLVETMNNCIACHASFQLPVAKPN
;
A
#
# COMPACT_ATOMS: atom_id res chain seq x y z
N MET A 1 -13.90 56.78 6.76
CA MET A 1 -12.76 55.84 6.61
C MET A 1 -13.31 54.43 6.48
N LYS A 2 -13.26 53.80 5.30
CA LYS A 2 -13.69 52.40 5.13
C LYS A 2 -12.65 51.49 5.81
N LYS A 3 -13.01 50.86 6.93
CA LYS A 3 -12.23 49.75 7.51
C LYS A 3 -12.32 48.57 6.54
N THR A 4 -11.27 48.33 5.77
CA THR A 4 -11.15 47.08 5.01
C THR A 4 -10.96 45.94 6.01
N THR A 5 -11.91 45.01 6.06
CA THR A 5 -11.73 43.74 6.78
C THR A 5 -10.50 43.05 6.23
N PRO A 6 -9.55 42.61 7.07
CA PRO A 6 -8.32 41.99 6.61
C PRO A 6 -8.61 40.60 6.03
N HIS A 7 -8.91 40.55 4.73
CA HIS A 7 -9.22 39.32 4.00
C HIS A 7 -8.11 38.26 4.11
N TRP A 8 -6.86 38.69 4.36
CA TRP A 8 -5.73 37.80 4.60
C TRP A 8 -5.87 36.94 5.87
N ILE A 9 -6.57 37.41 6.91
CA ILE A 9 -6.86 36.61 8.10
C ILE A 9 -7.86 35.51 7.75
N ALA A 10 -8.92 35.85 7.01
CA ALA A 10 -9.91 34.88 6.55
C ALA A 10 -9.30 33.84 5.60
N ILE A 11 -8.42 34.27 4.68
CA ILE A 11 -7.67 33.37 3.80
C ILE A 11 -6.73 32.47 4.62
N GLY A 12 -5.98 33.03 5.57
CA GLY A 12 -5.08 32.26 6.45
C GLY A 12 -5.82 31.21 7.27
N LEU A 13 -6.97 31.56 7.84
CA LEU A 13 -7.83 30.62 8.56
C LEU A 13 -8.38 29.52 7.65
N LEU A 14 -8.84 29.88 6.44
CA LEU A 14 -9.34 28.91 5.47
C LEU A 14 -8.24 27.92 5.05
N VAL A 15 -7.03 28.41 4.76
CA VAL A 15 -5.88 27.57 4.41
C VAL A 15 -5.52 26.62 5.56
N ALA A 16 -5.51 27.11 6.81
CA ALA A 16 -5.23 26.27 7.97
C ALA A 16 -6.27 25.15 8.16
N VAL A 17 -7.55 25.46 7.98
CA VAL A 17 -8.64 24.47 8.04
C VAL A 17 -8.50 23.44 6.92
N LEU A 18 -8.23 23.87 5.68
CA LEU A 18 -8.01 22.97 4.55
C LEU A 18 -6.79 22.06 4.78
N ALA A 19 -5.68 22.62 5.25
CA ALA A 19 -4.47 21.86 5.57
C ALA A 19 -4.73 20.83 6.68
N GLY A 20 -5.45 21.21 7.74
CA GLY A 20 -5.85 20.30 8.82
C GLY A 20 -6.75 19.16 8.32
N GLY A 21 -7.71 19.47 7.44
CA GLY A 21 -8.56 18.47 6.80
C GLY A 21 -7.76 17.49 5.93
N ILE A 22 -6.87 17.99 5.07
CA ILE A 22 -5.99 17.13 4.24
C ILE A 22 -5.13 16.23 5.14
N PHE A 23 -4.53 16.78 6.19
CA PHE A 23 -3.72 15.99 7.11
C PHE A 23 -4.53 14.86 7.77
N LYS A 24 -5.73 15.17 8.28
CA LYS A 24 -6.55 14.13 8.94
C LYS A 24 -7.06 13.07 7.96
N PHE A 25 -7.61 13.45 6.82
CA PHE A 25 -8.26 12.50 5.92
C PHE A 25 -7.30 11.81 4.96
N VAL A 26 -6.24 12.47 4.50
CA VAL A 26 -5.32 11.91 3.49
C VAL A 26 -4.10 11.26 4.12
N VAL A 27 -3.50 11.91 5.13
CA VAL A 27 -2.26 11.43 5.77
C VAL A 27 -2.58 10.36 6.81
N LEU A 28 -3.43 10.70 7.79
CA LEU A 28 -3.76 9.78 8.88
C LEU A 28 -4.80 8.71 8.47
N GLY A 29 -5.70 9.01 7.55
CA GLY A 29 -6.78 8.09 7.16
C GLY A 29 -7.71 7.72 8.34
N SER A 30 -8.37 6.57 8.20
CA SER A 30 -9.23 5.96 9.21
C SER A 30 -8.37 5.12 10.17
N THR A 31 -7.73 5.78 11.15
CA THR A 31 -6.76 5.13 12.04
C THR A 31 -6.95 5.46 13.52
N GLU A 32 -6.55 4.51 14.36
CA GLU A 32 -6.45 4.60 15.81
C GLU A 32 -5.08 4.09 16.30
N LYS A 33 -4.73 4.39 17.56
CA LYS A 33 -3.52 3.84 18.18
C LYS A 33 -3.81 2.42 18.67
N GLY A 34 -3.03 1.45 18.21
CA GLY A 34 -3.10 0.06 18.66
C GLY A 34 -2.40 -0.18 20.00
N ASP A 35 -2.85 -1.22 20.71
CA ASP A 35 -2.33 -1.59 22.03
C ASP A 35 -0.87 -2.09 22.00
N ASP A 36 -0.43 -2.61 20.86
CA ASP A 36 0.93 -3.11 20.61
C ASP A 36 1.87 -2.03 20.02
N GLY A 37 1.42 -0.78 19.98
CA GLY A 37 2.17 0.34 19.42
C GLY A 37 2.04 0.53 17.91
N ARG A 38 1.37 -0.38 17.20
CA ARG A 38 1.07 -0.23 15.76
C ARG A 38 -0.10 0.71 15.53
N THR A 39 -0.24 1.18 14.29
CA THR A 39 -1.41 1.94 13.84
C THR A 39 -2.53 0.98 13.46
N ALA A 40 -3.66 1.07 14.16
CA ALA A 40 -4.87 0.32 13.83
C ALA A 40 -5.59 1.00 12.66
N VAL A 41 -5.70 0.32 11.52
CA VAL A 41 -6.46 0.81 10.36
C VAL A 41 -7.89 0.32 10.49
N ILE A 42 -8.82 1.25 10.72
CA ILE A 42 -10.22 0.94 10.99
C ILE A 42 -10.97 0.81 9.67
N LEU A 43 -11.35 -0.43 9.36
CA LEU A 43 -12.03 -0.83 8.13
C LEU A 43 -13.34 -1.56 8.46
N GLU A 44 -14.30 -1.47 7.55
CA GLU A 44 -15.49 -2.31 7.59
C GLU A 44 -15.11 -3.78 7.35
N PRO A 45 -15.93 -4.76 7.77
CA PRO A 45 -15.60 -6.17 7.61
C PRO A 45 -15.24 -6.59 6.17
N ALA A 46 -16.00 -6.10 5.18
CA ALA A 46 -15.74 -6.38 3.76
C ALA A 46 -14.46 -5.71 3.25
N GLU A 47 -14.19 -4.49 3.69
CA GLU A 47 -12.96 -3.74 3.36
C GLU A 47 -11.72 -4.43 3.93
N ARG A 48 -11.79 -4.85 5.19
CA ARG A 48 -10.73 -5.62 5.85
C ARG A 48 -10.48 -6.94 5.11
N GLN A 49 -11.54 -7.64 4.71
CA GLN A 49 -11.41 -8.88 3.97
C GLN A 49 -10.71 -8.66 2.63
N ALA A 50 -11.09 -7.63 1.87
CA ALA A 50 -10.44 -7.30 0.60
C ALA A 50 -8.93 -7.06 0.76
N VAL A 51 -8.51 -6.33 1.81
CA VAL A 51 -7.08 -6.11 2.09
C VAL A 51 -6.36 -7.43 2.44
N LEU A 52 -6.99 -8.31 3.21
CA LEU A 52 -6.39 -9.59 3.59
C LEU A 52 -6.32 -10.59 2.43
N GLU A 53 -7.28 -10.53 1.51
CA GLU A 53 -7.26 -11.31 0.26
C GLU A 53 -6.10 -10.87 -0.62
N GLU A 54 -5.90 -9.56 -0.78
CA GLU A 54 -4.73 -9.00 -1.48
C GLU A 54 -3.41 -9.46 -0.82
N MET A 55 -3.30 -9.38 0.51
CA MET A 55 -2.12 -9.86 1.24
C MET A 55 -1.85 -11.35 1.02
N ARG A 56 -2.89 -12.18 0.92
CA ARG A 56 -2.75 -13.61 0.61
C ARG A 56 -2.26 -13.82 -0.81
N LEU A 57 -2.82 -13.09 -1.79
CA LEU A 57 -2.38 -13.15 -3.18
C LEU A 57 -0.90 -12.76 -3.32
N LEU A 58 -0.47 -11.68 -2.66
CA LEU A 58 0.95 -11.28 -2.64
C LEU A 58 1.86 -12.38 -2.08
N LEU A 59 1.42 -13.09 -1.02
CA LEU A 59 2.17 -14.19 -0.43
C LEU A 59 2.24 -15.40 -1.37
N GLU A 60 1.13 -15.78 -2.00
CA GLU A 60 1.05 -16.86 -2.98
C GLU A 60 1.97 -16.56 -4.18
N THR A 61 1.90 -15.36 -4.76
CA THR A 61 2.81 -14.97 -5.85
C THR A 61 4.27 -14.96 -5.40
N THR A 62 4.57 -14.50 -4.18
CA THR A 62 5.95 -14.56 -3.66
C THR A 62 6.46 -16.00 -3.63
N GLN A 63 5.65 -16.96 -3.19
CA GLN A 63 6.03 -18.37 -3.21
C GLN A 63 6.24 -18.88 -4.64
N THR A 64 5.33 -18.58 -5.56
CA THR A 64 5.44 -18.98 -6.97
C THR A 64 6.71 -18.42 -7.62
N VAL A 65 7.06 -17.16 -7.35
CA VAL A 65 8.30 -16.55 -7.88
C VAL A 65 9.53 -17.25 -7.30
N VAL A 66 9.55 -17.56 -6.00
CA VAL A 66 10.67 -18.30 -5.38
C VAL A 66 10.83 -19.68 -6.00
N GLU A 67 9.72 -20.40 -6.21
CA GLU A 67 9.73 -21.72 -6.86
C GLU A 67 10.22 -21.63 -8.31
N ALA A 68 9.74 -20.67 -9.09
CA ALA A 68 10.17 -20.46 -10.46
C ALA A 68 11.66 -20.11 -10.56
N LEU A 69 12.16 -19.24 -9.68
CA LEU A 69 13.58 -18.88 -9.60
C LEU A 69 14.45 -20.09 -9.23
N ALA A 70 13.98 -20.97 -8.33
CA ALA A 70 14.70 -22.19 -7.95
C ALA A 70 14.81 -23.21 -9.09
N ASN A 71 13.94 -23.11 -10.10
CA ASN A 71 13.91 -23.97 -11.28
C ASN A 71 14.44 -23.27 -12.55
N ASP A 72 15.05 -22.09 -12.43
CA ASP A 72 15.51 -21.26 -13.55
C ASP A 72 14.41 -20.93 -14.59
N ASP A 73 13.13 -20.95 -14.18
CA ASP A 73 11.98 -20.69 -15.06
C ASP A 73 11.56 -19.20 -15.03
N LEU A 74 12.27 -18.39 -15.82
CA LEU A 74 11.99 -16.96 -15.92
C LEU A 74 10.62 -16.65 -16.54
N ALA A 75 10.09 -17.55 -17.39
CA ALA A 75 8.77 -17.36 -17.97
C ALA A 75 7.68 -17.49 -16.89
N ALA A 76 7.83 -18.46 -15.98
CA ALA A 76 6.95 -18.59 -14.82
C ALA A 76 7.07 -17.40 -13.85
N VAL A 77 8.27 -16.84 -13.67
CA VAL A 77 8.44 -15.60 -12.87
C VAL A 77 7.64 -14.44 -13.46
N GLU A 78 7.79 -14.16 -14.77
CA GLU A 78 7.05 -13.09 -15.44
C GLU A 78 5.54 -13.31 -15.32
N ALA A 79 5.07 -14.53 -15.61
CA ALA A 79 3.66 -14.89 -15.59
C ALA A 79 3.03 -14.75 -14.19
N ALA A 80 3.78 -15.04 -13.13
CA ALA A 80 3.32 -14.90 -11.75
C ALA A 80 3.33 -13.44 -11.27
N ALA A 81 4.38 -12.68 -11.59
CA ALA A 81 4.57 -11.32 -11.08
C ALA A 81 3.71 -10.27 -11.79
N ARG A 82 3.54 -10.37 -13.12
CA ARG A 82 2.84 -9.34 -13.90
C ARG A 82 1.40 -9.06 -13.45
N PRO A 83 0.55 -10.06 -13.15
CA PRO A 83 -0.85 -9.81 -12.80
C PRO A 83 -1.05 -9.00 -11.52
N ILE A 84 -0.09 -9.08 -10.59
CA ILE A 84 -0.12 -8.37 -9.31
C ILE A 84 0.72 -7.08 -9.33
N GLY A 85 1.17 -6.66 -10.51
CA GLY A 85 1.88 -5.40 -10.72
C GLY A 85 0.99 -4.17 -10.48
N SER A 86 1.46 -3.00 -10.90
CA SER A 86 0.76 -1.72 -10.68
C SER A 86 -0.64 -1.66 -11.30
N ALA A 87 -0.92 -2.47 -12.33
CA ALA A 87 -2.25 -2.58 -12.91
C ALA A 87 -3.30 -3.07 -11.88
N ALA A 88 -2.90 -3.89 -10.90
CA ALA A 88 -3.77 -4.36 -9.83
C ALA A 88 -4.21 -3.22 -8.89
N ILE A 89 -3.44 -2.13 -8.78
CA ILE A 89 -3.80 -0.99 -7.91
C ILE A 89 -5.16 -0.40 -8.30
N ALA A 90 -5.49 -0.41 -9.60
CA ALA A 90 -6.74 0.15 -10.12
C ALA A 90 -7.98 -0.66 -9.71
N THR A 91 -7.82 -1.93 -9.31
CA THR A 91 -8.93 -2.81 -8.90
C THR A 91 -9.38 -2.54 -7.48
N VAL A 92 -8.56 -1.85 -6.68
CA VAL A 92 -8.89 -1.51 -5.30
C VAL A 92 -9.96 -0.42 -5.25
N ASP A 93 -11.06 -0.75 -4.57
CA ASP A 93 -12.19 0.16 -4.36
C ASP A 93 -11.73 1.54 -3.84
N PHE A 94 -12.30 2.60 -4.43
CA PHE A 94 -11.91 3.97 -4.11
C PHE A 94 -12.21 4.35 -2.66
N ARG A 95 -13.32 3.87 -2.08
CA ARG A 95 -13.71 4.18 -0.71
C ARG A 95 -12.75 3.51 0.27
N LEU A 96 -12.36 2.27 -0.01
CA LEU A 96 -11.30 1.59 0.71
C LEU A 96 -9.98 2.38 0.66
N ARG A 97 -9.50 2.73 -0.55
CA ARG A 97 -8.26 3.52 -0.70
C ARG A 97 -8.28 4.85 0.04
N ALA A 98 -9.44 5.50 0.12
CA ALA A 98 -9.60 6.76 0.85
C ALA A 98 -9.42 6.59 2.37
N LYS A 99 -9.77 5.43 2.94
CA LYS A 99 -9.60 5.12 4.37
C LYS A 99 -8.17 4.77 4.76
N LEU A 100 -7.35 4.29 3.81
CA LEU A 100 -5.97 3.86 4.09
C LEU A 100 -5.04 5.06 4.35
N PRO A 101 -4.18 5.02 5.41
CA PRO A 101 -3.20 6.06 5.66
C PRO A 101 -2.16 6.13 4.55
N LEU A 102 -1.52 7.30 4.39
CA LEU A 102 -0.59 7.54 3.29
C LEU A 102 0.59 6.55 3.26
N GLU A 103 1.19 6.26 4.41
CA GLU A 103 2.34 5.35 4.49
C GLU A 103 1.95 3.90 4.16
N PHE A 104 0.75 3.46 4.52
CA PHE A 104 0.23 2.14 4.11
C PHE A 104 0.10 2.05 2.59
N LYS A 105 -0.44 3.09 1.95
CA LYS A 105 -0.56 3.16 0.49
C LYS A 105 0.80 3.16 -0.20
N LYS A 106 1.79 3.88 0.33
CA LYS A 106 3.15 3.89 -0.22
C LYS A 106 3.78 2.50 -0.20
N LEU A 107 3.65 1.76 0.91
CA LEU A 107 4.18 0.39 1.02
C LEU A 107 3.45 -0.57 0.05
N GLY A 108 2.12 -0.47 -0.03
CA GLY A 108 1.32 -1.28 -0.97
C GLY A 108 1.68 -1.00 -2.43
N PHE A 109 1.68 0.28 -2.83
CA PHE A 109 2.05 0.67 -4.20
C PHE A 109 3.50 0.31 -4.53
N GLY A 110 4.43 0.54 -3.61
CA GLY A 110 5.82 0.13 -3.77
C GLY A 110 5.98 -1.37 -4.01
N THR A 111 5.14 -2.19 -3.37
CA THR A 111 5.10 -3.64 -3.60
C THR A 111 4.61 -3.98 -5.00
N HIS A 112 3.49 -3.40 -5.45
CA HIS A 112 2.98 -3.61 -6.80
C HIS A 112 3.96 -3.17 -7.90
N TYR A 113 4.59 -1.99 -7.75
CA TYR A 113 5.61 -1.54 -8.70
C TYR A 113 6.82 -2.48 -8.72
N ALA A 114 7.24 -3.00 -7.56
CA ALA A 114 8.34 -3.95 -7.52
C ALA A 114 8.01 -5.30 -8.19
N PHE A 115 6.74 -5.72 -8.23
CA PHE A 115 6.32 -6.88 -9.02
C PHE A 115 6.31 -6.60 -10.52
N ASP A 116 6.02 -5.38 -10.96
CA ASP A 116 6.27 -4.99 -12.36
C ASP A 116 7.76 -5.08 -12.70
N ASP A 117 8.63 -4.56 -11.84
CA ASP A 117 10.09 -4.65 -12.03
C ASP A 117 10.56 -6.11 -12.13
N ILE A 118 10.09 -6.99 -11.23
CA ILE A 118 10.42 -8.42 -11.26
C ILE A 118 9.97 -9.06 -12.58
N ALA A 119 8.76 -8.74 -13.05
CA ALA A 119 8.26 -9.24 -14.32
C ALA A 119 9.07 -8.71 -15.51
N ASP A 120 9.49 -7.44 -15.49
CA ASP A 120 10.33 -6.83 -16.53
C ASP A 120 11.73 -7.45 -16.56
N MET A 121 12.37 -7.65 -15.39
CA MET A 121 13.67 -8.32 -15.27
C MET A 121 13.62 -9.76 -15.80
N ALA A 122 12.57 -10.51 -15.45
CA ALA A 122 12.37 -11.88 -15.93
C ALA A 122 12.20 -11.94 -17.45
N LYS A 123 11.37 -11.05 -18.00
CA LYS A 123 11.17 -10.90 -19.45
C LYS A 123 12.45 -10.53 -20.20
N ALA A 124 13.29 -9.69 -19.58
CA ALA A 124 14.58 -9.28 -20.14
C ALA A 124 15.67 -10.38 -20.04
N GLY A 125 15.38 -11.51 -19.38
CA GLY A 125 16.33 -12.60 -19.20
C GLY A 125 17.45 -12.24 -18.21
N GLU A 126 17.17 -11.38 -17.23
CA GLU A 126 18.16 -11.05 -16.21
C GLU A 126 18.54 -12.28 -15.35
N PRO A 127 19.75 -12.31 -14.78
CA PRO A 127 20.16 -13.44 -13.94
C PRO A 127 19.19 -13.69 -12.78
N ALA A 128 18.82 -14.95 -12.55
CA ALA A 128 17.90 -15.33 -11.46
C ALA A 128 18.32 -14.75 -10.09
N LYS A 129 19.63 -14.65 -9.83
CA LYS A 129 20.17 -14.01 -8.63
C LYS A 129 19.79 -12.53 -8.50
N ALA A 130 19.79 -11.77 -9.61
CA ALA A 130 19.39 -10.36 -9.59
C ALA A 130 17.90 -10.22 -9.26
N ILE A 131 17.06 -11.04 -9.87
CA ILE A 131 15.61 -11.08 -9.61
C ILE A 131 15.32 -11.49 -8.16
N GLN A 132 16.04 -12.48 -7.64
CA GLN A 132 15.93 -12.91 -6.25
C GLN A 132 16.31 -11.79 -5.27
N LEU A 133 17.33 -10.98 -5.57
CA LEU A 133 17.69 -9.81 -4.75
C LEU A 133 16.61 -8.73 -4.79
N LYS A 134 16.01 -8.49 -5.95
CA LYS A 134 14.85 -7.58 -6.07
C LYS A 134 13.68 -8.08 -5.22
N LEU A 135 13.39 -9.37 -5.23
CA LEU A 135 12.34 -9.95 -4.37
C LEU A 135 12.65 -9.77 -2.88
N VAL A 136 13.91 -9.97 -2.46
CA VAL A 136 14.35 -9.71 -1.08
C VAL A 136 14.13 -8.25 -0.69
N GLU A 137 14.44 -7.31 -1.57
CA GLU A 137 14.17 -5.88 -1.35
C GLU A 137 12.67 -5.62 -1.18
N THR A 138 11.84 -6.18 -2.07
CA THR A 138 10.38 -6.06 -2.02
C THR A 138 9.79 -6.53 -0.70
N MET A 139 10.31 -7.62 -0.13
CA MET A 139 9.84 -8.18 1.15
C MET A 139 10.04 -7.22 2.33
N ASN A 140 10.93 -6.23 2.23
CA ASN A 140 11.03 -5.17 3.25
C ASN A 140 9.74 -4.36 3.38
N ASN A 141 8.97 -4.20 2.31
CA ASN A 141 7.66 -3.54 2.37
C ASN A 141 6.67 -4.35 3.21
N CYS A 142 6.68 -5.68 3.07
CA CYS A 142 5.85 -6.58 3.87
C CYS A 142 6.20 -6.46 5.36
N ILE A 143 7.50 -6.50 5.67
CA ILE A 143 8.02 -6.36 7.05
C ILE A 143 7.63 -5.00 7.63
N ALA A 144 7.90 -3.91 6.90
CA ALA A 144 7.60 -2.55 7.35
C ALA A 144 6.09 -2.35 7.58
N CYS A 145 5.24 -2.88 6.69
CA CYS A 145 3.80 -2.79 6.82
C CYS A 145 3.31 -3.56 8.06
N HIS A 146 3.75 -4.80 8.23
CA HIS A 146 3.34 -5.64 9.36
C HIS A 146 3.85 -5.11 10.71
N ALA A 147 5.01 -4.46 10.72
CA ALA A 147 5.57 -3.80 11.90
C ALA A 147 4.87 -2.49 12.25
N SER A 148 4.27 -1.81 11.27
CA SER A 148 3.68 -0.48 11.47
C SER A 148 2.16 -0.50 11.63
N PHE A 149 1.48 -1.48 11.04
CA PHE A 149 0.03 -1.49 10.92
C PHE A 149 -0.59 -2.78 11.45
N GLN A 150 -1.82 -2.66 11.94
CA GLN A 150 -2.69 -3.78 12.22
C GLN A 150 -4.08 -3.54 11.63
N LEU A 151 -4.76 -4.64 11.28
CA LEU A 151 -6.12 -4.64 10.76
C LEU A 151 -7.05 -5.29 11.81
N PRO A 152 -7.48 -4.54 12.84
CA PRO A 152 -8.36 -5.07 13.87
C PRO A 152 -9.70 -5.51 13.28
N VAL A 153 -10.36 -6.46 13.92
CA VAL A 153 -11.75 -6.79 13.59
C VAL A 153 -12.61 -5.61 14.05
N ALA A 154 -13.54 -5.17 13.21
CA ALA A 154 -14.52 -4.16 13.61
C ALA A 154 -15.29 -4.70 14.83
N LYS A 155 -15.32 -3.94 15.93
CA LYS A 155 -16.12 -4.32 17.10
C LYS A 155 -17.60 -4.31 16.66
N PRO A 156 -18.35 -5.40 16.86
CA PRO A 156 -19.80 -5.33 16.68
C PRO A 156 -20.35 -4.30 17.66
N ASN A 157 -21.20 -3.41 17.16
CA ASN A 157 -21.98 -2.48 17.99
C ASN A 157 -22.94 -3.25 18.89
#